data_AF-A0A5M8QEN8-F1
#
_entry.id   AF-A0A5M8QEN8-F1
#
_cell.length_a   1.000
_cell.length_b   1.000
_cell.length_c   1.000
_cell.angle_alpha   90.00
_cell.angle_beta   90.00
_cell.angle_gamma   90.00
#
_symmetry.space_group_name_H-M   'P 1'
#
loop_
_entity.id
_entity.type
_entity.pdbx_description
1 polymer ?
#
loop_
_entity_poly.entity_id
_entity_poly.type
_entity_poly.pdbx_seq_one_letter_code
_entity_poly.pdbx_strand_id
1 'polypeptide(L)'
;MERKETTTEALQDLLAKLENLEVTAQEEQGISLELLGYLKEALALLQEVYEDKAMEAIHGHVINYCIMKLEFAKTQVEYGDVEEGLKFTQHVLHYYLKEIG
;
A
#
# COMPACT_ATOMS: atom_id res chain seq x y z
N MET A 1 -16.17 4.52 12.91
CA MET A 1 -15.96 3.07 13.05
C MET A 1 -16.12 2.40 11.70
N GLU A 2 -17.27 2.58 11.02
CA GLU A 2 -17.52 2.06 9.66
C GLU A 2 -16.42 2.38 8.63
N ARG A 3 -15.92 3.62 8.59
CA ARG A 3 -14.89 4.03 7.60
C ARG A 3 -13.55 3.30 7.77
N LYS A 4 -13.13 3.05 9.00
CA LYS A 4 -11.90 2.29 9.30
C LYS A 4 -12.05 0.84 8.82
N GLU A 5 -13.19 0.23 9.09
CA GLU A 5 -13.50 -1.14 8.68
C GLU A 5 -13.48 -1.25 7.14
N THR A 6 -14.13 -0.31 6.44
CA THR A 6 -14.12 -0.27 4.97
C THR A 6 -12.72 -0.08 4.39
N THR A 7 -11.87 0.78 4.98
CA THR A 7 -10.48 0.92 4.50
C THR A 7 -9.64 -0.32 4.79
N THR A 8 -9.85 -0.97 5.93
CA THR A 8 -9.11 -2.20 6.29
C THR A 8 -9.44 -3.33 5.32
N GLU A 9 -10.73 -3.51 4.99
CA GLU A 9 -11.19 -4.47 3.98
C GLU A 9 -10.60 -4.16 2.59
N ALA A 10 -10.64 -2.90 2.17
CA ALA A 10 -10.06 -2.50 0.88
C ALA A 10 -8.55 -2.77 0.80
N LEU A 11 -7.80 -2.50 1.89
CA LEU A 11 -6.38 -2.78 1.95
C LEU A 11 -6.06 -4.29 2.02
N GLN A 12 -6.93 -5.11 2.63
CA GLN A 12 -6.82 -6.56 2.60
C GLN A 12 -7.03 -7.11 1.19
N ASP A 13 -8.05 -6.64 0.48
CA ASP A 13 -8.32 -7.02 -0.91
C ASP A 13 -7.15 -6.63 -1.82
N LEU A 14 -6.56 -5.45 -1.60
CA LEU A 14 -5.42 -4.97 -2.35
C LEU A 14 -4.16 -5.78 -2.06
N LEU A 15 -3.93 -6.15 -0.80
CA LEU A 15 -2.83 -7.04 -0.42
C LEU A 15 -2.97 -8.42 -1.07
N ALA A 16 -4.17 -8.99 -1.10
CA ALA A 16 -4.42 -10.25 -1.79
C ALA A 16 -4.10 -10.15 -3.30
N LYS A 17 -4.43 -9.04 -3.96
CA LYS A 17 -4.03 -8.81 -5.37
C LYS A 17 -2.52 -8.74 -5.52
N LEU A 18 -1.83 -8.02 -4.64
CA LEU A 18 -0.37 -7.91 -4.65
C LEU A 18 0.34 -9.24 -4.38
N GLU A 19 -0.19 -10.09 -3.52
CA GLU A 19 0.36 -11.43 -3.24
C GLU A 19 0.25 -12.38 -4.44
N ASN A 20 -0.68 -12.11 -5.36
CA ASN A 20 -0.86 -12.86 -6.60
C ASN A 20 -0.07 -12.28 -7.78
N LEU A 21 0.65 -11.16 -7.60
CA LEU A 21 1.53 -10.62 -8.65
C LEU A 21 2.84 -11.40 -8.69
N GLU A 22 3.11 -12.07 -9.82
CA GLU A 22 4.38 -12.72 -10.10
C GLU A 22 5.21 -11.89 -11.08
N VAL A 23 6.32 -11.30 -10.62
CA VAL A 23 7.21 -10.53 -11.49
C VAL A 23 7.98 -11.47 -12.42
N THR A 24 7.62 -11.48 -13.70
CA THR A 24 8.37 -12.20 -14.74
C THR A 24 9.06 -11.22 -15.68
N ALA A 25 10.28 -11.56 -16.14
CA ALA A 25 11.07 -10.69 -17.02
C ALA A 25 10.40 -10.37 -18.37
N GLN A 26 9.40 -11.17 -18.79
CA GLN A 26 8.66 -10.95 -20.04
C GLN A 26 7.48 -9.97 -19.86
N GLU A 27 7.02 -9.75 -18.63
CA GLU A 27 5.81 -8.97 -18.33
C GLU A 27 6.11 -7.77 -17.43
N GLU A 28 7.38 -7.51 -17.12
CA GLU A 28 7.84 -6.49 -16.17
C GLU A 28 7.22 -5.11 -16.39
N GLN A 29 7.06 -4.67 -17.64
CA GLN A 29 6.39 -3.39 -17.95
C GLN A 29 4.89 -3.39 -17.63
N GLY A 30 4.18 -4.50 -17.90
CA GLY A 30 2.77 -4.63 -17.57
C GLY A 30 2.55 -4.68 -16.06
N ILE A 31 3.40 -5.44 -15.37
CA ILE A 31 3.37 -5.59 -13.91
C ILE A 31 3.72 -4.27 -13.20
N SER A 32 4.69 -3.51 -13.73
CA SER A 32 5.01 -2.17 -13.24
C SER A 32 3.79 -1.25 -13.26
N LEU A 33 3.03 -1.21 -14.36
CA LEU A 33 1.82 -0.38 -14.46
C LEU A 33 0.72 -0.83 -13.49
N GLU A 34 0.52 -2.14 -13.36
CA GLU A 34 -0.48 -2.70 -12.44
C GLU A 34 -0.11 -2.39 -10.98
N LEU A 35 1.14 -2.62 -10.59
CA LEU A 35 1.66 -2.31 -9.26
C LEU A 35 1.57 -0.82 -8.93
N LEU A 36 1.88 0.07 -9.88
CA LEU A 36 1.70 1.51 -9.71
C LEU A 36 0.22 1.89 -9.49
N GLY A 37 -0.71 1.15 -10.10
CA GLY A 37 -2.14 1.28 -9.85
C GLY A 37 -2.47 0.97 -8.40
N TYR A 38 -2.05 -0.20 -7.91
CA TYR A 38 -2.28 -0.63 -6.53
C TYR A 38 -1.61 0.28 -5.50
N LEU A 39 -0.41 0.77 -5.78
CA LEU A 39 0.28 1.74 -4.92
C LEU A 39 -0.49 3.05 -4.78
N LYS A 40 -1.04 3.57 -5.87
CA LYS A 40 -1.87 4.79 -5.85
C LYS A 40 -3.14 4.59 -5.04
N GLU A 41 -3.80 3.44 -5.21
CA GLU A 41 -5.01 3.10 -4.46
C GLU A 41 -4.71 2.96 -2.96
N ALA A 42 -3.66 2.25 -2.58
CA ALA A 42 -3.23 2.13 -1.18
C ALA A 42 -2.85 3.49 -0.56
N LEU A 43 -2.13 4.35 -1.29
CA LEU A 43 -1.78 5.70 -0.85
C LEU A 43 -3.03 6.55 -0.60
N ALA A 44 -4.00 6.53 -1.52
CA ALA A 44 -5.24 7.26 -1.38
C ALA A 44 -6.03 6.81 -0.14
N LEU A 45 -6.18 5.49 0.04
CA LEU A 45 -6.86 4.91 1.21
C LEU A 45 -6.19 5.34 2.53
N LEU A 46 -4.85 5.30 2.59
CA LEU A 46 -4.13 5.68 3.81
C LEU A 46 -4.16 7.19 4.07
N GLN A 47 -4.14 8.02 3.03
CA GLN A 47 -4.30 9.47 3.16
C GLN A 47 -5.69 9.82 3.69
N GLU A 48 -6.75 9.18 3.17
CA GLU A 48 -8.11 9.37 3.69
C GLU A 48 -8.23 8.99 5.17
N VAL A 49 -7.56 7.91 5.60
CA VAL A 49 -7.52 7.52 7.01
C VAL A 49 -6.68 8.49 7.84
N TYR A 50 -5.60 9.04 7.29
CA TYR A 50 -4.78 10.03 7.98
C TYR A 50 -5.53 11.33 8.23
N GLU A 51 -6.41 11.74 7.31
CA GLU A 51 -7.25 12.93 7.45
C GLU A 51 -8.39 12.75 8.49
N ASP A 52 -8.68 11.51 8.89
CA ASP A 52 -9.58 11.24 10.02
C ASP A 52 -8.89 11.58 11.34
N LYS A 53 -9.33 12.67 11.98
CA LYS A 53 -8.76 13.18 13.25
C LYS A 53 -8.73 12.16 14.38
N ALA A 54 -9.68 11.23 14.43
CA ALA A 54 -9.67 10.19 15.46
C ALA A 54 -8.56 9.17 15.20
N MET A 55 -8.34 8.82 13.93
CA MET A 55 -7.27 7.91 13.53
C MET A 55 -5.89 8.58 13.61
N GLU A 56 -5.78 9.85 13.25
CA GLU A 56 -4.55 10.65 13.41
C GLU A 56 -4.08 10.66 14.87
N ALA A 57 -5.00 10.88 15.82
CA ALA A 57 -4.67 10.96 17.23
C ALA A 57 -4.17 9.64 17.83
N ILE A 58 -4.64 8.50 17.33
CA ILE A 58 -4.34 7.17 17.90
C ILE A 58 -3.23 6.46 17.12
N HIS A 59 -3.25 6.58 15.79
CA HIS A 59 -2.40 5.81 14.87
C HIS A 59 -1.65 6.69 13.85
N GLY A 60 -1.65 8.02 14.00
CA GLY A 60 -1.06 8.94 13.01
C GLY A 60 0.40 8.62 12.66
N HIS A 61 1.22 8.20 13.63
CA HIS A 61 2.59 7.78 13.36
C HIS A 61 2.69 6.53 12.48
N VAL A 62 1.81 5.54 12.71
CA VAL A 62 1.75 4.30 11.92
C VAL A 62 1.29 4.63 10.50
N ILE A 63 0.21 5.40 10.35
CA ILE A 63 -0.36 5.77 9.06
C ILE A 63 0.67 6.59 8.25
N ASN A 64 1.28 7.61 8.86
CA ASN A 64 2.29 8.44 8.20
C ASN A 64 3.54 7.64 7.80
N TYR A 65 3.99 6.70 8.66
CA TYR A 65 5.06 5.78 8.30
C TYR A 65 4.71 4.95 7.06
N CYS A 66 3.49 4.39 7.01
CA CYS A 66 3.03 3.60 5.87
C CYS A 66 2.97 4.44 4.58
N ILE A 67 2.42 5.65 4.64
CA ILE A 67 2.37 6.59 3.50
C ILE A 67 3.78 6.85 2.96
N MET A 68 4.72 7.23 3.84
CA MET A 68 6.11 7.51 3.45
C MET A 68 6.78 6.29 2.81
N LYS A 69 6.55 5.09 3.34
CA LYS A 69 7.13 3.87 2.79
C LYS A 69 6.50 3.44 1.46
N LEU A 70 5.21 3.70 1.24
CA LEU A 70 4.57 3.44 -0.05
C LEU A 70 5.00 4.45 -1.11
N GLU A 71 5.22 5.73 -0.77
CA GLU A 71 5.82 6.70 -1.71
C GLU A 71 7.24 6.25 -2.13
N PHE A 72 8.02 5.72 -1.18
CA PHE A 72 9.31 5.12 -1.51
C PHE A 72 9.18 3.90 -2.42
N ALA A 73 8.27 2.97 -2.13
CA ALA A 73 8.02 1.80 -2.96
C ALA A 73 7.60 2.19 -4.39
N LYS A 74 6.70 3.16 -4.52
CA LYS A 74 6.30 3.74 -5.80
C LYS A 74 7.47 4.32 -6.58
N THR A 75 8.34 5.06 -5.89
CA THR A 75 9.57 5.60 -6.49
C THR A 75 10.46 4.48 -7.05
N GLN A 76 10.60 3.35 -6.33
CA GLN A 76 11.36 2.19 -6.83
C GLN A 76 10.78 1.64 -8.14
N VAL A 77 9.45 1.43 -8.18
CA VAL A 77 8.76 0.92 -9.37
C VAL A 77 8.89 1.88 -10.55
N GLU A 78 8.81 3.20 -10.32
CA GLU A 78 9.00 4.23 -11.36
C GLU A 78 10.44 4.24 -11.92
N TYR A 79 11.44 3.85 -11.12
CA TYR A 79 12.83 3.69 -11.56
C TYR A 79 13.14 2.31 -12.14
N GLY A 80 12.16 1.42 -12.23
CA GLY A 80 12.30 0.09 -12.81
C GLY A 80 12.66 -1.00 -11.81
N ASP A 81 12.76 -0.70 -10.51
CA ASP A 81 12.93 -1.72 -9.47
C ASP A 81 11.55 -2.23 -9.00
N VAL A 82 10.90 -2.99 -9.89
CA VAL A 82 9.53 -3.49 -9.70
C VAL A 82 9.47 -4.53 -8.58
N GLU A 83 10.47 -5.41 -8.49
CA GLU A 83 10.52 -6.48 -7.49
C GLU A 83 10.66 -5.91 -6.07
N GLU A 84 11.57 -4.96 -5.86
CA GLU A 84 11.75 -4.33 -4.56
C GLU A 84 10.52 -3.47 -4.21
N GLY A 85 9.97 -2.74 -5.19
CA GLY A 85 8.72 -2.01 -5.02
C GLY A 85 7.55 -2.89 -4.57
N LEU A 86 7.38 -4.07 -5.19
CA LEU A 86 6.34 -5.04 -4.81
C LEU A 86 6.52 -5.53 -3.38
N LYS A 87 7.73 -5.99 -3.03
CA LYS A 87 8.05 -6.49 -1.69
C LYS A 87 7.82 -5.43 -0.62
N PHE A 88 8.25 -4.19 -0.85
CA PHE A 88 8.01 -3.09 0.09
C PHE A 88 6.52 -2.83 0.26
N THR A 89 5.76 -2.81 -0.84
CA THR A 89 4.32 -2.56 -0.80
C THR A 89 3.62 -3.61 0.06
N GLN A 90 3.88 -4.89 -0.20
CA GLN A 90 3.33 -6.01 0.57
C GLN A 90 3.68 -5.90 2.07
N HIS A 91 4.96 -5.65 2.40
CA HIS A 91 5.40 -5.51 3.79
C HIS A 91 4.72 -4.34 4.51
N VAL A 92 4.55 -3.20 3.84
CA VAL A 92 3.93 -2.02 4.47
C VAL A 92 2.45 -2.27 4.73
N LEU A 93 1.73 -2.90 3.80
CA LEU A 93 0.32 -3.23 3.99
C LEU A 93 0.12 -4.28 5.08
N HIS A 94 0.95 -5.33 5.11
CA HIS A 94 0.98 -6.29 6.22
C HIS A 94 1.20 -5.61 7.57
N TYR A 95 2.16 -4.69 7.64
CA TYR A 95 2.44 -3.94 8.86
C TYR A 95 1.25 -3.07 9.29
N TYR A 96 0.66 -2.31 8.36
CA TYR A 96 -0.51 -1.48 8.64
C TYR A 96 -1.68 -2.32 9.20
N LEU A 97 -2.02 -3.41 8.51
CA LEU A 97 -3.13 -4.29 8.86
C LEU A 97 -2.90 -4.98 10.21
N LYS A 98 -1.64 -5.26 10.58
CA LYS A 98 -1.30 -5.82 11.89
C LYS A 98 -1.43 -4.81 13.03
N GLU A 99 -1.05 -3.55 12.81
CA GLU A 99 -1.04 -2.52 13.85
C GLU A 99 -2.42 -1.87 14.07
N ILE A 100 -3.25 -1.84 13.03
CA ILE A 100 -4.54 -1.13 13.04
C ILE A 100 -5.74 -2.08 12.93
N GLY A 101 -5.57 -3.28 12.34
CA GLY A 101 -6.61 -4.31 12.22
C GLY A 101 -7.05 -4.91 13.55
#